data_AF-A0A4Q5QIE4-F1
#
_entry.id   AF-A0A4Q5QIE4-F1
#
_cell.length_a   1.000
_cell.length_b   1.000
_cell.length_c   1.000
_cell.angle_alpha   90.00
_cell.angle_beta   90.00
_cell.angle_gamma   90.00
#
_symmetry.space_group_name_H-M   'P 1'
#
loop_
_entity.id
_entity.type
_entity.pdbx_description
1 polymer ?
#
loop_
_entity_poly.entity_id
_entity_poly.type
_entity_poly.pdbx_seq_one_letter_code
_entity_poly.pdbx_strand_id
1 'polypeptide(L)'
;MSLCLIIDEMHPSLLPLLRSIGVEGDYQPKLAAGDVPAALAARPYQGLLVRSKMRVTAALLAYGPQLRYVARAGAGVDNIDEDALAAAGVILVNAPEGNRDAVGEFAVGQLLALL
;
A
#
# COMPACT_ATOMS: atom_id res chain seq x y z
N MET A 1 11.56 14.75 -6.31
CA MET A 1 11.09 13.88 -5.20
C MET A 1 9.69 13.40 -5.54
N SER A 2 9.42 12.10 -5.34
CA SER A 2 8.11 11.49 -5.59
C SER A 2 7.21 11.71 -4.37
N LEU A 3 5.97 12.16 -4.55
CA LEU A 3 5.00 12.32 -3.46
C LEU A 3 4.09 11.09 -3.37
N CYS A 4 3.99 10.49 -2.18
CA CYS A 4 3.25 9.26 -1.92
C CYS A 4 2.18 9.47 -0.85
N LEU A 5 0.91 9.20 -1.17
CA LEU A 5 -0.18 9.21 -0.19
C LEU A 5 -0.18 7.90 0.60
N ILE A 6 -0.18 7.96 1.93
CA ILE A 6 -0.17 6.78 2.82
C ILE A 6 -1.42 6.82 3.69
N ILE A 7 -2.37 5.91 3.45
CA ILE A 7 -3.72 5.97 4.04
C ILE A 7 -3.95 4.98 5.19
N ASP A 8 -3.00 4.08 5.40
CA ASP A 8 -3.05 3.05 6.43
C ASP A 8 -1.98 3.31 7.50
N GLU A 9 -2.22 2.81 8.70
CA GLU A 9 -1.23 2.87 9.78
C GLU A 9 -0.03 1.98 9.44
N MET A 10 1.16 2.54 9.58
CA MET A 10 2.44 1.93 9.21
C MET A 10 3.43 2.00 10.35
N HIS A 11 4.42 1.12 10.32
CA HIS A 11 5.52 1.16 11.27
C HIS A 11 6.28 2.51 11.16
N PRO A 12 6.72 3.13 12.28
CA PRO A 12 7.38 4.44 12.27
C PRO A 12 8.64 4.54 11.39
N SER A 13 9.28 3.41 11.08
CA SER A 13 10.45 3.36 10.19
C SER A 13 10.14 3.68 8.72
N LEU A 14 8.87 3.60 8.30
CA LEU A 14 8.49 3.78 6.89
C LEU A 14 8.90 5.15 6.33
N LEU A 15 8.57 6.23 7.04
CA LEU A 15 8.82 7.60 6.53
C LEU A 15 10.33 7.93 6.40
N PRO A 16 11.20 7.56 7.36
CA PRO A 16 12.65 7.62 7.15
C PRO A 16 13.14 6.82 5.93
N LEU A 17 12.65 5.59 5.75
CA LEU A 17 13.06 4.75 4.63
C LEU A 17 12.63 5.32 3.28
N LEU A 18 11.38 5.78 3.15
CA LEU A 18 10.89 6.46 1.95
C LEU A 18 11.73 7.69 1.61
N ARG A 19 12.08 8.51 2.62
CA ARG A 19 12.94 9.68 2.43
C ARG A 19 14.33 9.30 1.92
N SER A 20 14.91 8.20 2.40
CA SER A 20 16.23 7.72 1.93
C SER A 20 16.26 7.34 0.45
N ILE A 21 15.11 7.01 -0.13
CA ILE A 21 14.97 6.70 -1.56
C ILE A 21 14.33 7.85 -2.36
N GLY A 22 14.24 9.05 -1.79
CA GLY A 22 13.72 10.25 -2.47
C GLY A 22 12.20 10.31 -2.61
N VAL A 23 11.47 9.55 -1.80
CA VAL A 23 10.00 9.56 -1.71
C VAL A 23 9.56 10.34 -0.47
N GLU A 24 8.71 11.34 -0.67
CA GLU A 24 8.05 12.10 0.39
C GLU A 24 6.70 11.46 0.70
N GLY A 25 6.47 11.06 1.95
CA GLY A 25 5.22 10.46 2.40
C GLY A 25 4.26 11.50 2.97
N ASP A 26 3.07 11.63 2.37
CA ASP A 26 1.92 12.29 2.99
C ASP A 26 1.16 11.26 3.84
N TYR A 27 1.39 11.30 5.16
CA TYR A 27 0.93 10.27 6.09
C TYR A 27 -0.44 10.62 6.68
N GLN A 28 -1.49 9.97 6.17
CA GLN A 28 -2.89 10.19 6.57
C GLN A 28 -3.59 8.88 6.98
N PRO A 29 -3.11 8.16 8.02
CA PRO A 29 -3.66 6.86 8.41
C PRO A 29 -5.12 6.93 8.92
N LYS A 30 -5.60 8.12 9.28
CA LYS A 30 -6.98 8.36 9.74
C LYS A 30 -7.94 8.76 8.61
N LEU A 31 -7.44 8.93 7.38
CA LEU A 31 -8.28 9.26 6.23
C LEU A 31 -9.30 8.13 6.01
N ALA A 32 -10.59 8.47 5.92
CA ALA A 32 -11.61 7.47 5.65
C ALA A 32 -11.53 7.01 4.19
N ALA A 33 -11.89 5.75 3.91
CA ALA A 33 -11.79 5.18 2.56
C ALA A 33 -12.58 5.99 1.51
N GLY A 34 -13.71 6.58 1.90
CA GLY A 34 -14.54 7.43 1.03
C GLY A 34 -13.91 8.76 0.65
N ASP A 35 -12.94 9.26 1.44
CA ASP A 35 -12.27 10.55 1.21
C ASP A 35 -10.97 10.41 0.39
N VAL A 36 -10.47 9.18 0.21
CA VAL A 36 -9.24 8.89 -0.55
C VAL A 36 -9.31 9.41 -1.99
N PRO A 37 -10.42 9.26 -2.76
CA PRO A 37 -10.52 9.85 -4.09
C PRO A 37 -10.29 11.36 -4.12
N ALA A 38 -10.92 12.09 -3.18
CA ALA A 38 -10.76 13.54 -3.09
C ALA A 38 -9.33 13.92 -2.69
N ALA A 39 -8.72 13.18 -1.76
CA ALA A 39 -7.34 13.38 -1.37
C ALA A 39 -6.37 13.14 -2.55
N LEU A 40 -6.54 12.04 -3.30
CA LEU A 40 -5.75 11.74 -4.49
C LEU A 40 -5.83 12.85 -5.55
N ALA A 41 -7.02 13.42 -5.77
CA ALA A 41 -7.23 14.51 -6.72
C ALA A 41 -6.64 15.85 -6.24
N ALA A 42 -6.46 16.04 -4.94
CA ALA A 42 -6.03 17.32 -4.37
C ALA A 42 -4.54 17.64 -4.62
N ARG A 43 -3.70 16.64 -4.91
CA ARG A 43 -2.25 16.81 -5.08
C ARG A 43 -1.70 15.88 -6.17
N PRO A 44 -0.56 16.24 -6.80
CA PRO A 44 0.10 15.43 -7.82
C PRO A 44 0.81 14.18 -7.24
N TYR A 45 0.04 13.24 -6.68
CA TYR A 45 0.61 12.00 -6.13
C TYR A 45 1.13 11.10 -7.23
N GLN A 46 2.36 10.63 -7.05
CA GLN A 46 3.00 9.60 -7.90
C GLN A 46 2.89 8.22 -7.27
N GLY A 47 2.61 8.15 -5.96
CA GLY A 47 2.45 6.92 -5.21
C GLY A 47 1.20 6.91 -4.35
N LEU A 48 0.62 5.72 -4.21
CA LEU A 48 -0.39 5.42 -3.20
C LEU A 48 0.07 4.19 -2.41
N LEU A 49 0.14 4.29 -1.09
CA LEU A 49 0.52 3.20 -0.20
C LEU A 49 -0.67 2.78 0.66
N VAL A 50 -1.06 1.51 0.52
CA VAL A 50 -2.22 0.89 1.18
C VAL A 50 -1.83 -0.39 1.91
N ARG A 51 -2.72 -0.90 2.75
CA ARG A 51 -2.63 -2.23 3.39
C ARG A 51 -3.89 -3.05 3.19
N SER A 52 -4.98 -2.68 3.86
CA SER A 52 -6.24 -3.43 3.87
C SER A 52 -7.48 -2.56 3.99
N LYS A 53 -7.35 -1.24 4.23
CA LYS A 53 -8.49 -0.34 4.45
C LYS A 53 -9.43 -0.24 3.25
N MET A 54 -8.91 -0.39 2.03
CA MET A 54 -9.72 -0.23 0.82
C MET A 54 -9.26 -1.12 -0.32
N ARG A 55 -10.14 -1.26 -1.32
CA ARG A 55 -9.80 -1.82 -2.62
C ARG A 55 -9.29 -0.75 -3.58
N VAL A 56 -8.23 -1.05 -4.29
CA VAL A 56 -7.69 -0.25 -5.39
C VAL A 56 -8.30 -0.77 -6.68
N THR A 57 -9.16 0.02 -7.30
CA THR A 57 -9.92 -0.34 -8.52
C THR A 57 -9.67 0.67 -9.62
N ALA A 58 -10.04 0.34 -10.87
CA ALA A 58 -10.00 1.29 -11.99
C ALA A 58 -10.67 2.64 -11.68
N ALA A 59 -11.80 2.62 -10.95
CA ALA A 59 -12.51 3.83 -10.55
C ALA A 59 -11.68 4.73 -9.60
N LEU A 60 -10.90 4.14 -8.70
CA LEU A 60 -10.01 4.89 -7.81
C LEU A 60 -8.85 5.53 -8.59
N LEU A 61 -8.26 4.77 -9.53
CA LEU A 61 -7.11 5.23 -10.33
C LEU A 61 -7.44 6.48 -11.15
N ALA A 62 -8.70 6.63 -11.57
CA ALA A 62 -9.16 7.83 -12.30
C ALA A 62 -8.96 9.15 -11.52
N TYR A 63 -8.94 9.10 -10.18
CA TYR A 63 -8.71 10.29 -9.34
C TYR A 63 -7.24 10.65 -9.18
N GLY A 64 -6.33 9.73 -9.52
CA GLY A 64 -4.88 9.91 -9.40
C GLY A 64 -4.18 9.79 -10.76
N PRO A 65 -4.40 10.71 -11.71
CA PRO A 65 -3.85 10.60 -13.07
C PRO A 65 -2.32 10.66 -13.15
N GLN A 66 -1.64 11.02 -12.05
CA GLN A 66 -0.18 11.06 -11.96
C GLN A 66 0.40 9.85 -11.23
N LEU A 67 -0.43 8.91 -10.76
CA LEU A 67 0.02 7.71 -10.09
C LEU A 67 0.93 6.92 -11.04
N ARG A 68 2.09 6.54 -10.53
CA ARG A 68 3.08 5.69 -11.20
C ARG A 68 3.20 4.34 -10.51
N TYR A 69 2.88 4.30 -9.21
CA TYR A 69 2.89 3.07 -8.45
C TYR A 69 1.82 3.03 -7.37
N VAL A 70 1.39 1.81 -7.05
CA VAL A 70 0.64 1.48 -5.83
C VAL A 70 1.48 0.51 -5.02
N ALA A 71 1.76 0.86 -3.76
CA ALA A 71 2.49 0.04 -2.83
C ALA A 71 1.52 -0.61 -1.82
N ARG A 72 1.63 -1.93 -1.64
CA ARG A 72 0.82 -2.69 -0.68
C ARG A 72 1.73 -3.21 0.44
N ALA A 73 1.47 -2.76 1.67
CA ALA A 73 2.17 -3.22 2.87
C ALA A 73 1.67 -4.60 3.33
N GLY A 74 2.08 -5.65 2.64
CA GLY A 74 1.78 -7.04 2.99
C GLY A 74 1.98 -8.00 1.81
N ALA A 75 1.85 -9.30 2.08
CA ALA A 75 2.12 -10.36 1.10
C ALA A 75 1.07 -10.46 -0.03
N GLY A 76 -0.20 -10.71 0.34
CA GLY A 76 -1.32 -10.79 -0.62
C GLY A 76 -1.63 -9.49 -1.37
N VAL A 77 -2.41 -9.59 -2.44
CA VAL A 77 -2.83 -8.43 -3.25
C VAL A 77 -4.35 -8.47 -3.53
N ASP A 78 -5.12 -9.18 -2.69
CA ASP A 78 -6.56 -9.45 -2.88
C ASP A 78 -7.44 -8.19 -2.94
N ASN A 79 -6.91 -7.07 -2.46
CA ASN A 79 -7.56 -5.77 -2.49
C ASN A 79 -7.12 -4.88 -3.66
N ILE A 80 -6.35 -5.43 -4.60
CA ILE A 80 -5.79 -4.69 -5.74
C ILE A 80 -6.32 -5.30 -7.03
N ASP A 81 -6.87 -4.45 -7.89
CA ASP A 81 -7.21 -4.79 -9.27
C ASP A 81 -5.96 -4.66 -10.15
N GLU A 82 -5.24 -5.76 -10.32
CA GLU A 82 -3.97 -5.80 -11.06
C GLU A 82 -4.14 -5.46 -12.54
N ASP A 83 -5.25 -5.90 -13.15
CA ASP A 83 -5.58 -5.59 -14.54
C ASP A 83 -5.83 -4.09 -14.73
N ALA A 84 -6.54 -3.46 -13.80
CA ALA A 84 -6.74 -2.01 -13.82
C ALA A 84 -5.43 -1.24 -13.66
N LEU A 85 -4.53 -1.69 -12.77
CA LEU A 85 -3.21 -1.08 -12.62
C LEU A 85 -2.38 -1.20 -13.91
N ALA A 86 -2.35 -2.39 -14.50
CA ALA A 86 -1.65 -2.64 -15.75
C ALA A 86 -2.19 -1.77 -16.90
N ALA A 87 -3.52 -1.68 -17.05
CA ALA A 87 -4.17 -0.84 -18.05
C ALA A 87 -3.88 0.65 -17.86
N ALA A 88 -3.72 1.09 -16.60
CA ALA A 88 -3.37 2.47 -16.25
C ALA A 88 -1.85 2.75 -16.30
N GLY A 89 -1.00 1.75 -16.58
CA GLY A 89 0.45 1.88 -16.55
C GLY A 89 1.02 2.14 -15.14
N VAL A 90 0.31 1.70 -14.10
CA VAL A 90 0.67 1.90 -12.70
C VAL A 90 1.31 0.62 -12.15
N ILE A 91 2.51 0.73 -11.58
CA ILE A 91 3.26 -0.43 -11.09
C ILE A 91 2.74 -0.85 -9.71
N LEU A 92 2.48 -2.15 -9.52
CA LEU A 92 2.22 -2.71 -8.20
C LEU A 92 3.53 -3.08 -7.50
N VAL A 93 3.70 -2.64 -6.25
CA VAL A 93 4.80 -3.03 -5.37
C VAL A 93 4.22 -3.65 -4.11
N ASN A 94 4.50 -4.92 -3.83
CA ASN A 94 4.05 -5.60 -2.61
C ASN A 94 5.23 -6.14 -1.78
N ALA A 95 4.93 -6.75 -0.63
CA ALA A 95 5.92 -7.35 0.27
C ALA A 95 5.65 -8.86 0.44
N PRO A 96 5.85 -9.68 -0.61
CA PRO A 96 5.45 -11.09 -0.65
C PRO A 96 6.12 -11.93 0.44
N GLU A 97 7.37 -11.59 0.79
CA GLU A 97 8.15 -12.31 1.81
C GLU A 97 8.10 -11.66 3.20
N GLY A 98 7.42 -10.51 3.35
CA GLY A 98 7.54 -9.67 4.54
C GLY A 98 7.03 -10.30 5.84
N ASN A 99 6.22 -11.35 5.76
CA ASN A 99 5.68 -12.08 6.91
C ASN A 99 6.14 -13.55 6.99
N ARG A 100 7.10 -13.98 6.17
CA ARG A 100 7.48 -15.40 6.06
C ARG A 100 7.93 -16.01 7.40
N ASP A 101 8.73 -15.27 8.18
CA ASP A 101 9.28 -15.75 9.45
C ASP A 101 8.16 -15.84 10.50
N ALA A 102 7.32 -14.81 10.61
CA ALA A 102 6.18 -14.80 11.52
C ALA A 102 5.17 -15.93 11.23
N VAL A 103 4.94 -16.25 9.95
CA VAL A 103 4.10 -17.39 9.55
C VAL A 103 4.75 -18.71 9.96
N GLY A 104 6.07 -18.85 9.78
CA GLY A 104 6.82 -20.02 10.21
C GLY A 104 6.77 -20.23 11.73
N GLU A 105 7.02 -19.18 12.50
CA GLU A 105 6.92 -19.19 13.97
C GLU A 105 5.52 -19.59 14.44
N PHE A 106 4.49 -19.00 13.86
CA PHE A 106 3.11 -19.33 14.18
C PHE A 106 2.77 -20.79 13.87
N ALA A 107 3.18 -21.31 12.70
CA ALA A 107 2.94 -22.69 12.32
C ALA A 107 3.62 -23.69 13.26
N VAL A 108 4.87 -23.43 13.66
CA VAL A 108 5.58 -24.26 14.65
C VAL A 108 4.87 -24.22 15.99
N GLY A 109 4.45 -23.03 16.45
CA GLY A 109 3.67 -22.89 17.69
C GLY A 109 2.36 -23.68 17.67
N GLN A 110 1.64 -23.65 16.54
CA GLN A 110 0.41 -24.42 16.35
C GLN A 110 0.65 -25.93 16.40
N LEU A 111 1.74 -26.43 15.82
CA LEU A 111 2.10 -27.86 15.90
C LEU A 111 2.37 -28.30 17.34
N LEU A 112 3.08 -27.48 18.11
CA LEU A 112 3.35 -27.76 19.52
C LEU A 112 2.09 -27.75 20.38
N ALA A 113 1.13 -26.87 20.09
CA ALA A 113 -0.12 -26.75 20.83
C ALA A 113 -1.08 -27.93 20.62
N LEU A 114 -0.82 -28.81 19.64
CA LEU A 114 -1.60 -30.01 19.37
C LEU A 114 -1.09 -31.27 20.10
N LEU A 115 0.08 -31.19 20.74
CA LEU A 115 0.68 -32.26 21.55
C LEU A 115 0.06 -32.29 22.95
#